data_AF-A0A7S4FRP5-F1
#
_entry.id   AF-A0A7S4FRP5-F1
#
_cell.length_a   1.000
_cell.length_b   1.000
_cell.length_c   1.000
_cell.angle_alpha   90.00
_cell.angle_beta   90.00
_cell.angle_gamma   90.00
#
_symmetry.space_group_name_H-M   'P 1'
#
loop_
_entity.id
_entity.type
_entity.pdbx_description
1 polymer ?
#
loop_
_entity_poly.entity_id
_entity_poly.type
_entity_poly.pdbx_seq_one_letter_code
_entity_poly.pdbx_strand_id
1 'polypeptide(L)'
;FPAECSVPPCDGCSVPPAVDCEIGDWSTWGTCSASCGDGTRTRSRTNTEPQHGGAACPTDNTQSEPCNEAPCGTSSTDCTDDAALASTMCPDPKSDYWYCAAGAQFGG
;
A
#
# COMPACT_ATOMS: atom_id res chain seq x y z
N PHE A 1 -6.88 -44.40 12.38
CA PHE A 1 -7.84 -44.18 11.29
C PHE A 1 -8.61 -45.47 11.06
N PRO A 2 -9.96 -45.51 10.96
CA PRO A 2 -10.95 -44.43 11.16
C PRO A 2 -11.99 -44.81 12.24
N ALA A 3 -12.75 -43.83 12.72
CA ALA A 3 -14.07 -44.09 13.29
C ALA A 3 -15.08 -43.68 12.21
N GLU A 4 -15.56 -44.66 11.47
CA GLU A 4 -16.58 -44.50 10.44
C GLU A 4 -17.98 -44.37 11.06
N CYS A 5 -18.56 -43.18 10.94
CA CYS A 5 -19.98 -42.91 11.12
C CYS A 5 -20.76 -43.50 9.94
N SER A 6 -21.14 -44.78 10.05
CA SER A 6 -22.03 -45.46 9.07
C SER A 6 -23.35 -45.93 9.68
N VAL A 7 -23.82 -45.34 10.80
CA VAL A 7 -25.06 -45.77 11.45
C VAL A 7 -26.04 -44.60 11.62
N PRO A 8 -27.07 -44.49 10.76
CA PRO A 8 -28.27 -43.72 11.08
C PRO A 8 -29.24 -44.54 11.97
N PRO A 9 -30.08 -43.89 12.80
CA PRO A 9 -30.19 -42.45 12.91
C PRO A 9 -29.19 -41.93 13.95
N CYS A 10 -28.36 -40.98 13.56
CA CYS A 10 -27.71 -40.10 14.51
C CYS A 10 -28.76 -39.07 14.98
N ASP A 11 -29.82 -39.55 15.64
CA ASP A 11 -30.80 -38.72 16.35
C ASP A 11 -30.10 -38.12 17.58
N GLY A 12 -29.29 -37.10 17.32
CA GLY A 12 -28.46 -36.49 18.36
C GLY A 12 -27.26 -35.70 17.87
N CYS A 13 -27.02 -35.55 16.56
CA CYS A 13 -26.09 -34.53 16.10
C CYS A 13 -26.80 -33.17 16.22
N SER A 14 -26.84 -32.61 17.43
CA SER A 14 -27.12 -31.19 17.61
C SER A 14 -25.93 -30.45 17.01
N VAL A 15 -25.93 -30.33 15.67
CA VAL A 15 -25.00 -29.45 14.96
C VAL A 15 -25.27 -28.08 15.54
N PRO A 16 -24.29 -27.44 16.21
CA PRO A 16 -24.51 -26.11 16.73
C PRO A 16 -24.89 -25.19 15.57
N PRO A 17 -25.69 -24.15 15.82
CA PRO A 17 -26.12 -23.26 14.76
C PRO A 17 -24.91 -22.74 13.98
N ALA A 18 -25.05 -22.65 12.66
CA ALA A 18 -24.04 -22.04 11.81
C ALA A 18 -23.75 -20.62 12.33
N VAL A 19 -22.47 -20.33 12.56
CA VAL A 19 -22.00 -19.01 12.95
C VAL A 19 -21.28 -18.44 11.75
N ASP A 20 -21.86 -17.41 11.17
CA ASP A 20 -21.25 -16.68 10.07
C ASP A 20 -19.99 -15.96 10.53
N CYS A 21 -19.08 -15.72 9.58
CA CYS A 21 -17.93 -14.87 9.85
C CYS A 21 -18.36 -13.46 10.25
N GLU A 22 -17.79 -12.95 11.35
CA GLU A 22 -17.94 -11.56 11.74
C GLU A 22 -16.74 -10.76 11.25
N ILE A 23 -16.99 -9.75 10.42
CA ILE A 23 -15.95 -8.83 9.96
C ILE A 23 -15.69 -7.83 11.09
N GLY A 24 -14.49 -7.86 11.67
CA GLY A 24 -14.11 -6.88 12.68
C GLY A 24 -13.73 -5.53 12.08
N ASP A 25 -13.60 -4.56 12.96
CA ASP A 25 -13.21 -3.21 12.58
C ASP A 25 -11.78 -3.14 12.03
N TRP A 26 -11.55 -2.16 11.16
CA TRP A 26 -10.22 -1.86 10.67
C TRP A 26 -9.34 -1.30 11.79
N SER A 27 -8.12 -1.81 11.90
CA SER A 27 -7.09 -1.21 12.73
C SER A 27 -6.76 0.21 12.25
N THR A 28 -6.12 0.97 13.13
CA THR A 28 -5.54 2.26 12.78
C THR A 28 -4.56 2.10 11.63
N TRP A 29 -4.57 3.05 10.70
CA TRP A 29 -3.58 3.09 9.63
C TRP A 29 -2.16 3.04 10.19
N GLY A 30 -1.34 2.16 9.60
CA GLY A 30 0.09 2.14 9.87
C GLY A 30 0.75 3.46 9.45
N THR A 31 2.01 3.61 9.86
CA THR A 31 2.84 4.73 9.40
C THR A 31 2.97 4.69 7.89
N CYS A 32 2.91 5.86 7.25
CA CYS A 32 3.19 5.96 5.82
C CYS A 32 4.62 5.50 5.53
N SER A 33 4.82 4.73 4.46
CA SER A 33 6.15 4.23 4.07
C SER A 33 7.14 5.36 3.74
N ALA A 34 6.63 6.50 3.28
CA ALA A 34 7.40 7.69 2.97
C ALA A 34 6.81 8.91 3.65
N SER A 35 7.65 9.86 4.05
CA SER A 35 7.21 11.15 4.61
C SER A 35 6.79 12.16 3.55
N CYS A 36 7.04 11.86 2.28
CA CYS A 36 6.74 12.68 1.11
C CYS A 36 6.82 11.82 -0.16
N GLY A 37 6.24 12.28 -1.27
CA GLY A 37 6.15 11.56 -2.55
C GLY A 37 5.10 10.45 -2.52
N ASP A 38 5.27 9.42 -3.34
CA ASP A 38 4.32 8.29 -3.42
C ASP A 38 4.47 7.30 -2.25
N GLY A 39 4.15 7.77 -1.04
CA GLY A 39 4.05 6.93 0.13
C GLY A 39 2.83 5.99 0.07
N THR A 40 2.90 4.87 0.79
CA THR A 40 1.79 3.94 0.95
C THR A 40 1.66 3.56 2.41
N ARG A 41 0.43 3.54 2.92
CA ARG A 41 0.09 3.09 4.26
C ARG A 41 -0.78 1.85 4.17
N THR A 42 -0.60 0.96 5.13
CA THR A 42 -1.34 -0.31 5.20
C THR A 42 -2.09 -0.38 6.53
N ARG A 43 -3.29 -0.93 6.51
CA ARG A 43 -4.05 -1.33 7.70
C ARG A 43 -4.54 -2.76 7.57
N SER A 44 -4.74 -3.42 8.70
CA SER A 44 -5.31 -4.75 8.78
C SER A 44 -6.62 -4.74 9.57
N ARG A 45 -7.49 -5.71 9.36
CA ARG A 45 -8.64 -6.01 10.22
C ARG A 45 -8.57 -7.46 10.67
N THR A 46 -9.21 -7.75 11.79
CA THR A 46 -9.34 -9.12 12.30
C THR A 46 -10.79 -9.55 12.15
N ASN A 47 -11.02 -10.69 11.51
CA ASN A 47 -12.36 -11.27 11.38
C ASN A 47 -12.46 -12.49 12.29
N THR A 48 -13.67 -12.78 12.74
CA THR A 48 -13.99 -14.01 13.47
C THR A 48 -14.23 -15.12 12.46
N GLU A 49 -13.50 -16.22 12.58
CA GLU A 49 -13.67 -17.39 11.71
C GLU A 49 -15.09 -17.98 11.81
N PRO A 50 -15.69 -18.39 10.68
CA PRO A 50 -17.00 -19.03 10.67
C PRO A 50 -16.96 -20.38 11.39
N GLN A 51 -18.06 -20.76 12.01
CA GLN A 51 -18.21 -22.05 12.68
C GLN A 51 -19.42 -22.82 12.12
N HIS A 52 -19.36 -24.15 12.22
CA HIS A 52 -20.47 -25.05 11.89
C HIS A 52 -21.04 -24.87 10.47
N GLY A 53 -20.20 -24.47 9.52
CA GLY A 53 -20.61 -24.25 8.13
C GLY A 53 -21.22 -22.88 7.83
N GLY A 54 -21.01 -21.89 8.69
CA GLY A 54 -21.37 -20.49 8.42
C GLY A 54 -20.59 -19.86 7.27
N ALA A 55 -21.04 -18.68 6.84
CA ALA A 55 -20.47 -17.97 5.70
C ALA A 55 -18.99 -17.59 5.92
N ALA A 56 -18.15 -17.89 4.93
CA ALA A 56 -16.73 -17.59 4.97
C ALA A 56 -16.44 -16.08 4.97
N CYS A 57 -15.39 -15.68 5.69
CA CYS A 57 -14.91 -14.32 5.67
C CYS A 57 -14.37 -13.92 4.29
N PRO A 58 -14.46 -12.63 3.92
CA PRO A 58 -13.65 -12.13 2.81
C PRO A 58 -12.16 -12.35 3.11
N THR A 59 -11.39 -12.68 2.07
CA THR A 59 -9.93 -12.85 2.16
C THR A 59 -9.20 -11.52 2.32
N ASP A 60 -9.87 -10.40 2.01
CA ASP A 60 -9.32 -9.05 2.08
C ASP A 60 -9.30 -8.55 3.53
N ASN A 61 -8.30 -8.97 4.29
CA ASN A 61 -8.05 -8.52 5.66
C ASN A 61 -6.99 -7.42 5.75
N THR A 62 -6.44 -7.03 4.62
CA THR A 62 -5.40 -6.01 4.51
C THR A 62 -5.82 -5.00 3.46
N GLN A 63 -5.67 -3.72 3.78
CA GLN A 63 -5.91 -2.63 2.84
C GLN A 63 -4.71 -1.71 2.78
N SER A 64 -4.33 -1.32 1.56
CA SER A 64 -3.29 -0.32 1.29
C SER A 64 -3.88 0.90 0.60
N GLU A 65 -3.42 2.08 0.99
CA GLU A 65 -3.85 3.37 0.42
C GLU A 65 -2.62 4.28 0.23
N PRO A 66 -2.57 5.09 -0.83
CA PRO A 66 -1.54 6.10 -0.99
C PRO A 66 -1.58 7.11 0.16
N CYS A 67 -0.42 7.62 0.55
CA CYS A 67 -0.26 8.66 1.55
C CYS A 67 0.94 9.53 1.23
N ASN A 68 0.89 10.77 1.71
CA ASN A 68 1.98 11.74 1.55
C ASN A 68 2.35 12.06 0.09
N GLU A 69 1.40 11.94 -0.85
CA GLU A 69 1.51 12.21 -2.30
C GLU A 69 2.06 13.60 -2.66
N ALA A 70 2.23 14.48 -1.67
CA ALA A 70 2.93 15.74 -1.85
C ALA A 70 4.40 15.46 -2.22
N PRO A 71 4.92 16.05 -3.30
CA PRO A 71 6.30 15.83 -3.72
C PRO A 71 7.26 16.11 -2.56
N CYS A 72 8.23 15.22 -2.38
CA CYS A 72 9.38 15.51 -1.53
C CYS A 72 10.08 16.76 -2.06
N GLY A 73 10.04 17.86 -1.31
CA GLY A 73 10.94 18.98 -1.60
C GLY A 73 12.38 18.48 -1.59
N THR A 74 13.23 18.73 -2.58
CA THR A 74 13.14 19.60 -3.74
C THR A 74 14.13 19.06 -4.79
N SER A 75 13.62 18.58 -5.92
CA SER A 75 14.33 18.72 -7.19
C SER A 75 13.28 18.73 -8.31
N SER A 76 12.36 19.69 -8.20
CA SER A 76 11.95 20.39 -9.40
C SER A 76 13.23 21.05 -9.92
N THR A 77 13.96 20.35 -10.79
CA THR A 77 14.97 20.99 -11.65
C THR A 77 14.22 21.77 -12.73
N ASP A 78 13.30 22.62 -12.29
CA ASP A 78 12.89 23.81 -13.01
C ASP A 78 13.63 24.93 -12.29
N CYS A 79 14.64 25.49 -12.95
CA CYS A 79 15.51 26.52 -12.38
C CYS A 79 14.80 27.87 -12.17
N THR A 80 13.48 27.84 -12.07
CA THR A 80 12.57 28.98 -12.03
C THR A 80 12.02 29.26 -10.64
N ASP A 81 12.12 28.32 -9.68
CA ASP A 81 11.50 28.46 -8.36
C ASP A 81 12.45 29.00 -7.25
N ASP A 82 13.76 29.11 -7.50
CA ASP A 82 14.69 29.65 -6.49
C ASP A 82 15.84 30.47 -7.12
N ALA A 83 15.62 31.79 -7.23
CA ALA A 83 16.56 32.74 -7.84
C ALA A 83 17.94 32.79 -7.15
N ALA A 84 18.07 32.24 -5.94
CA ALA A 84 19.34 32.18 -5.21
C ALA A 84 20.28 31.06 -5.67
N LEU A 85 19.76 29.98 -6.29
CA LEU A 85 20.56 28.83 -6.72
C LEU A 85 20.87 28.81 -8.23
N ALA A 86 20.15 29.61 -9.03
CA ALA A 86 20.31 29.70 -10.48
C ALA A 86 21.67 30.27 -10.96
N SER A 87 22.43 30.92 -10.08
CA SER A 87 23.64 31.68 -10.48
C SER A 87 24.91 30.84 -10.64
N THR A 88 24.93 29.55 -10.28
CA THR A 88 26.15 28.72 -10.37
C THR A 88 26.05 27.59 -11.40
N MET A 89 24.86 27.21 -11.85
CA MET A 89 24.66 26.02 -12.71
C MET A 89 23.95 26.28 -14.04
N CYS A 90 23.50 27.51 -14.34
CA CYS A 90 22.80 27.81 -15.60
C CYS A 90 23.39 29.06 -16.29
N PRO A 91 24.30 28.90 -17.26
CA PRO A 91 24.91 30.04 -17.95
C PRO A 91 23.99 30.76 -18.96
N ASP A 92 22.82 30.22 -19.32
CA ASP A 92 21.96 30.84 -20.35
C ASP A 92 20.45 30.85 -19.98
N PRO A 93 19.80 32.02 -19.86
CA PRO A 93 18.40 32.15 -19.43
C PRO A 93 17.37 32.03 -20.56
N LYS A 94 17.68 31.39 -21.71
CA LYS A 94 16.77 31.32 -22.87
C LYS A 94 16.87 30.04 -23.70
N SER A 95 16.63 28.87 -23.12
CA SER A 95 16.37 27.68 -23.95
C SER A 95 15.58 26.63 -23.21
N ASP A 96 14.35 26.37 -23.65
CA ASP A 96 13.40 25.41 -23.09
C ASP A 96 13.77 23.92 -23.36
N TYR A 97 15.06 23.64 -23.60
CA TYR A 97 15.57 22.29 -23.86
C TYR A 97 16.82 22.02 -23.01
N TRP A 98 16.59 21.53 -21.80
CA TRP A 98 17.60 21.12 -20.83
C TRP A 98 18.29 19.82 -21.25
N TYR A 99 19.32 19.90 -22.09
CA TYR A 99 20.34 18.85 -22.13
C TYR A 99 21.47 19.27 -21.19
N CYS A 100 21.52 18.67 -19.99
CA CYS A 100 22.75 18.70 -19.20
C CYS A 100 23.85 18.08 -20.07
N ALA A 101 24.86 18.86 -20.46
CA ALA A 101 26.01 18.36 -21.18
C ALA A 101 26.82 17.43 -20.26
N ALA A 102 26.40 16.17 -20.17
CA ALA A 102 27.21 15.11 -19.62
C ALA A 102 28.39 14.86 -20.57
N GLY A 103 29.56 15.35 -20.19
CA GLY A 103 30.86 14.83 -20.61
C GLY A 103 31.12 14.69 -22.11
N ALA A 104 31.80 15.69 -22.68
CA ALA A 104 32.62 15.47 -23.86
C ALA A 104 34.01 16.08 -23.64
N GLN A 105 34.90 15.31 -23.01
CA GLN A 105 36.34 15.46 -23.20
C GLN A 105 36.69 14.93 -24.58
N PHE A 106 37.16 15.77 -25.49
CA PHE A 106 38.20 15.41 -26.47
C PHE A 106 39.04 16.66 -26.74
N GLY A 107 40.31 16.59 -26.34
CA GLY A 107 41.28 17.66 -26.51
C GLY A 107 42.09 17.55 -27.80
N GLY A 108 42.90 18.58 -28.02
CA GLY A 108 44.10 18.58 -28.87
C GLY A 108 43.89 19.03 -30.29
#